data_AF-A0A3B0N579-F1
#
_entry.id   AF-A0A3B0N579-F1
#
_cell.length_a   1.000
_cell.length_b   1.000
_cell.length_c   1.000
_cell.angle_alpha   90.00
_cell.angle_beta   90.00
_cell.angle_gamma   90.00
#
_symmetry.space_group_name_H-M   'P 1'
#
loop_
_entity.id
_entity.type
_entity.pdbx_description
1 polymer ?
#
loop_
_entity_poly.entity_id
_entity_poly.type
_entity_poly.pdbx_seq_one_letter_code
_entity_poly.pdbx_strand_id
1 'polypeptide(L)'
;MEDWDSKWRLMMKREDEKRVCNRILNERLKEKRELEEEIECTFLPKIYKAHTSPGAKEPKKSSCSQEDPDTLLKLLYPIISEEESILNELDQLEREEKIRIRELSELIVSAVLKYPDESLEKFLEFYRDERLSDISELKNRRIKVIGKLHELERKFNLLCCKEGVDPVGFAKVGFEVSNIKRIKQEVLNSINLNTLKIRCKIKQEFDQILRSIKTNHLSHKNTMIRNGRPVPQNQYYL
;
A
#
# COMPACT_ATOMS: atom_id res chain seq x y z
N MET A 1 -33.74 -3.06 34.26
CA MET A 1 -33.63 -4.48 33.85
C MET A 1 -33.54 -4.64 32.33
N GLU A 2 -33.71 -3.59 31.52
CA GLU A 2 -33.76 -3.62 30.03
C GLU A 2 -32.39 -3.52 29.32
N ASP A 3 -31.32 -3.20 30.04
CA ASP A 3 -30.00 -2.90 29.45
C ASP A 3 -29.26 -4.15 28.97
N TRP A 4 -29.38 -5.25 29.73
CA TRP A 4 -28.80 -6.55 29.37
C TRP A 4 -29.44 -7.17 28.14
N ASP A 5 -30.75 -6.99 28.01
CA ASP A 5 -31.55 -7.58 26.94
C ASP A 5 -31.27 -6.89 25.60
N SER A 6 -31.07 -5.57 25.63
CA SER A 6 -30.64 -4.79 24.47
C SER A 6 -29.20 -5.09 24.07
N LYS A 7 -28.29 -5.25 25.04
CA LYS A 7 -26.89 -5.64 24.79
C LYS A 7 -26.78 -7.05 24.20
N TRP A 8 -27.59 -7.99 24.68
CA TRP A 8 -27.68 -9.34 24.14
C TRP A 8 -28.17 -9.34 22.69
N ARG A 9 -29.25 -8.61 22.38
CA ARG A 9 -29.76 -8.46 21.01
C ARG A 9 -28.72 -7.86 20.05
N LEU A 10 -27.98 -6.85 20.50
CA LEU A 10 -26.88 -6.25 19.71
C LEU A 10 -25.74 -7.23 19.46
N MET A 11 -25.34 -8.01 20.47
CA MET A 11 -24.31 -9.03 20.34
C MET A 11 -24.74 -10.11 19.34
N MET A 12 -25.97 -10.61 19.45
CA MET A 12 -26.53 -11.61 18.53
C MET A 12 -26.59 -11.08 17.09
N LYS A 13 -27.02 -9.83 16.90
CA LYS A 13 -27.03 -9.20 15.57
C LYS A 13 -25.63 -9.11 14.95
N ARG A 14 -24.62 -8.69 15.73
CA ARG A 14 -23.23 -8.61 15.25
C ARG A 14 -22.68 -10.00 14.90
N GLU A 15 -23.02 -11.02 15.67
CA GLU A 15 -22.62 -12.41 15.40
C GLU A 15 -23.27 -12.93 14.11
N ASP A 16 -24.56 -12.64 13.89
CA ASP A 16 -25.25 -13.01 12.65
C ASP A 16 -24.68 -12.27 11.42
N GLU A 17 -24.41 -10.96 11.53
CA GLU A 17 -23.75 -10.17 10.49
C GLU A 17 -22.36 -10.76 10.14
N LYS A 18 -21.58 -11.15 11.16
CA LYS A 18 -20.28 -11.80 10.97
C LYS A 18 -20.42 -13.16 10.28
N ARG A 19 -21.42 -13.98 10.63
CA ARG A 19 -21.69 -15.26 9.96
C ARG A 19 -22.07 -15.07 8.49
N VAL A 20 -22.88 -14.06 8.17
CA VAL A 20 -23.25 -13.73 6.79
C VAL A 20 -22.02 -13.29 5.99
N CYS A 21 -21.21 -12.36 6.52
CA CYS A 21 -19.96 -11.93 5.87
C CYS A 21 -18.99 -13.09 5.64
N ASN A 22 -18.82 -13.98 6.64
CA ASN A 22 -17.97 -15.16 6.51
C ASN A 22 -18.50 -16.15 5.46
N ARG A 23 -19.82 -16.32 5.36
CA ARG A 23 -20.43 -17.17 4.33
C ARG A 23 -20.15 -16.63 2.93
N ILE A 24 -20.40 -15.34 2.70
CA ILE A 24 -20.14 -14.67 1.42
C ILE A 24 -18.64 -14.77 1.06
N LEU A 25 -17.76 -14.56 2.04
CA LEU A 25 -16.31 -14.70 1.84
C LEU A 25 -15.94 -16.13 1.45
N ASN A 26 -16.49 -17.14 2.14
CA ASN A 26 -16.22 -18.54 1.85
C ASN A 26 -16.76 -18.98 0.48
N GLU A 27 -17.93 -18.49 0.06
CA GLU A 27 -18.46 -18.71 -1.28
C GLU A 27 -17.52 -18.13 -2.34
N ARG A 28 -17.09 -16.87 -2.18
CA ARG A 28 -16.12 -16.25 -3.08
C ARG A 28 -14.77 -16.99 -3.12
N LEU A 29 -14.30 -17.48 -1.99
CA LEU A 29 -13.08 -18.27 -1.92
C LEU A 29 -13.23 -19.63 -2.58
N LYS A 30 -14.42 -20.23 -2.50
CA LYS A 30 -14.75 -21.50 -3.15
C LYS A 30 -14.84 -21.32 -4.66
N GLU A 31 -15.56 -20.31 -5.14
CA GLU A 31 -15.62 -19.94 -6.57
C GLU A 31 -14.20 -19.67 -7.12
N LYS A 32 -13.39 -18.92 -6.36
CA LYS A 32 -12.01 -18.64 -6.73
C LYS A 32 -11.18 -19.93 -6.81
N ARG A 33 -11.34 -20.84 -5.86
CA ARG A 33 -10.65 -22.13 -5.84
C ARG A 33 -11.08 -23.01 -7.00
N GLU A 34 -12.38 -23.15 -7.27
CA GLU A 34 -12.89 -23.94 -8.40
C GLU A 34 -12.37 -23.38 -9.73
N LEU A 35 -12.28 -22.06 -9.85
CA LEU A 35 -11.70 -21.39 -11.01
C LEU A 35 -10.17 -21.51 -11.07
N GLU A 36 -9.47 -21.74 -9.95
CA GLU A 36 -8.05 -22.12 -9.91
C GLU A 36 -7.85 -23.60 -10.27
N GLU A 37 -8.72 -24.50 -9.80
CA GLU A 37 -8.73 -25.93 -10.11
C GLU A 37 -9.10 -26.20 -11.57
N GLU A 38 -10.00 -25.43 -12.18
CA GLU A 38 -10.31 -25.50 -13.61
C GLU A 38 -9.09 -25.07 -14.47
N ILE A 39 -8.27 -24.16 -13.95
CA ILE A 39 -7.01 -23.75 -14.58
C ILE A 39 -5.91 -24.80 -14.36
N GLU A 40 -5.81 -25.43 -13.19
CA GLU A 40 -4.89 -26.56 -12.96
C GLU A 40 -5.34 -27.84 -13.69
N CYS A 41 -6.62 -28.05 -13.95
CA CYS A 41 -7.12 -29.14 -14.80
C CYS A 41 -7.00 -28.83 -16.30
N THR A 42 -6.60 -27.60 -16.67
CA THR A 42 -6.14 -27.24 -18.02
C THR A 42 -4.61 -27.19 -18.11
N PHE A 43 -3.92 -28.03 -17.33
CA PHE A 43 -2.53 -28.43 -17.56
C PHE A 43 -2.38 -29.01 -18.98
N LEU A 44 -2.28 -28.14 -19.98
CA LEU A 44 -1.42 -28.38 -21.12
C LEU A 44 0.00 -28.46 -20.53
N PRO A 45 0.69 -29.61 -20.67
CA PRO A 45 2.09 -29.70 -20.28
C PRO A 45 2.84 -28.53 -20.90
N LYS A 46 3.70 -27.87 -20.14
CA LYS A 46 4.65 -26.90 -20.68
C LYS A 46 5.57 -27.64 -21.66
N ILE A 47 5.17 -27.78 -22.93
CA ILE A 47 6.06 -28.23 -24.00
C ILE A 47 6.81 -27.00 -24.52
N TYR A 48 7.56 -26.36 -23.63
CA TYR A 48 8.74 -25.61 -24.04
C TYR A 48 9.90 -26.60 -24.01
N LYS A 49 9.93 -27.49 -25.00
CA LYS A 49 11.13 -28.23 -25.47
C LYS A 49 10.71 -29.15 -26.61
N ALA A 50 11.29 -28.89 -27.77
CA ALA A 50 11.23 -29.77 -28.93
C ALA A 50 11.76 -31.15 -28.57
N HIS A 51 10.87 -32.12 -28.44
CA HIS A 51 11.21 -33.53 -28.66
C HIS A 51 10.54 -33.94 -29.96
N THR A 52 11.29 -33.79 -31.05
CA THR A 52 10.98 -34.40 -32.34
C THR A 52 10.95 -35.92 -32.20
N SER A 53 9.74 -36.49 -32.12
CA SER A 53 9.52 -37.91 -32.41
C SER A 53 9.16 -38.06 -33.89
N PRO A 54 9.83 -38.94 -34.65
CA PRO A 54 9.58 -39.10 -36.08
C PRO A 54 8.27 -39.86 -36.28
N GLY A 55 7.22 -39.18 -36.73
CA GLY A 55 5.98 -39.82 -37.20
C GLY A 55 4.66 -39.19 -36.75
N ALA A 56 4.67 -38.24 -35.82
CA ALA A 56 3.46 -37.51 -35.46
C ALA A 56 3.27 -36.32 -36.43
N LYS A 57 2.15 -36.29 -37.16
CA LYS A 57 1.74 -35.12 -37.95
C LYS A 57 1.72 -33.91 -37.01
N GLU A 58 2.58 -32.92 -37.30
CA GLU A 58 2.67 -31.69 -36.53
C GLU A 58 1.25 -31.11 -36.33
N PRO A 59 0.87 -30.68 -35.11
CA PRO A 59 -0.22 -29.72 -35.01
C PRO A 59 0.21 -28.54 -35.87
N LYS A 60 -0.64 -28.16 -36.82
CA LYS A 60 -0.38 -27.02 -37.73
C LYS A 60 0.15 -25.87 -36.89
N LYS A 61 1.44 -25.56 -37.03
CA LYS A 61 1.99 -24.28 -36.62
C LYS A 61 1.13 -23.26 -37.34
N SER A 62 0.17 -22.65 -36.65
CA SER A 62 -0.47 -21.45 -37.16
C SER A 62 0.68 -20.50 -37.41
N SER A 63 0.90 -20.19 -38.68
CA SER A 63 2.00 -19.41 -39.17
C SER A 63 2.27 -18.24 -38.23
N CYS A 64 3.46 -18.23 -37.63
CA CYS A 64 4.04 -17.07 -36.98
C CYS A 64 4.28 -16.01 -38.04
N SER A 65 3.21 -15.33 -38.48
CA SER A 65 3.31 -13.96 -38.93
C SER A 65 3.78 -13.17 -37.72
N GLN A 66 4.88 -12.42 -37.85
CA GLN A 66 5.25 -11.40 -36.88
C GLN A 66 3.99 -10.66 -36.48
N GLU A 67 3.55 -10.84 -35.23
CA GLU A 67 2.39 -10.14 -34.74
C GLU A 67 2.69 -8.66 -34.83
N ASP A 68 1.82 -7.96 -35.56
CA ASP A 68 1.94 -6.54 -35.80
C ASP A 68 2.03 -5.83 -34.44
N PRO A 69 3.10 -5.04 -34.17
CA PRO A 69 3.30 -4.36 -32.89
C PRO A 69 2.08 -3.57 -32.41
N ASP A 70 1.33 -2.97 -33.34
CA ASP A 70 0.12 -2.22 -33.04
C ASP A 70 -1.02 -3.11 -32.52
N THR A 71 -1.09 -4.36 -32.98
CA THR A 71 -2.05 -5.34 -32.49
C THR A 71 -1.69 -5.81 -31.08
N LEU A 72 -0.40 -6.05 -30.82
CA LEU A 72 0.09 -6.38 -29.48
C LEU A 72 -0.15 -5.24 -28.48
N LEU A 73 0.09 -4.00 -28.89
CA LEU A 73 -0.16 -2.81 -28.07
C LEU A 73 -1.65 -2.65 -27.74
N LYS A 74 -2.55 -2.89 -28.69
CA LYS A 74 -4.00 -2.86 -28.44
C LYS A 74 -4.42 -3.90 -27.40
N LEU A 75 -3.84 -5.10 -27.45
CA LEU A 75 -4.10 -6.16 -26.47
C LEU A 75 -3.55 -5.82 -25.09
N LEU A 76 -2.40 -5.15 -25.02
CA LEU A 76 -1.77 -4.72 -23.76
C LEU A 76 -2.42 -3.49 -23.13
N TYR A 77 -3.06 -2.63 -23.91
CA TYR A 77 -3.59 -1.35 -23.41
C TYR A 77 -4.41 -1.45 -22.13
N PRO A 78 -5.35 -2.42 -21.97
CA PRO A 78 -6.08 -2.59 -20.71
C PRO A 78 -5.18 -2.95 -19.52
N ILE A 79 -4.15 -3.78 -19.76
CA ILE A 79 -3.19 -4.20 -18.73
C ILE A 79 -2.31 -3.02 -18.32
N ILE A 80 -1.78 -2.28 -19.30
CA ILE A 80 -0.96 -1.08 -19.06
C ILE A 80 -1.76 -0.04 -18.27
N SER A 81 -3.01 0.23 -18.66
CA SER A 81 -3.86 1.19 -17.96
C SER A 81 -4.13 0.78 -16.50
N GLU A 82 -4.33 -0.52 -16.24
CA GLU A 82 -4.48 -1.03 -14.89
C GLU A 82 -3.17 -0.94 -14.08
N GLU A 83 -2.01 -1.22 -14.71
CA GLU A 83 -0.69 -1.03 -14.10
C GLU A 83 -0.47 0.42 -13.67
N GLU A 84 -0.73 1.38 -14.57
CA GLU A 84 -0.62 2.82 -14.29
C GLU A 84 -1.54 3.24 -13.14
N SER A 85 -2.77 2.74 -13.11
CA SER A 85 -3.70 3.00 -12.01
C SER A 85 -3.17 2.50 -10.67
N ILE A 86 -2.57 1.30 -10.64
CA ILE A 86 -1.95 0.72 -9.44
C ILE A 86 -0.74 1.54 -8.99
N LEU A 87 0.11 1.96 -9.93
CA LEU A 87 1.27 2.80 -9.64
C LEU A 87 0.88 4.16 -9.07
N ASN A 88 -0.17 4.78 -9.63
CA ASN A 88 -0.73 6.03 -9.10
C ASN A 88 -1.28 5.86 -7.67
N GLU A 89 -1.91 4.73 -7.37
CA GLU A 89 -2.34 4.42 -5.99
C GLU A 89 -1.15 4.28 -5.04
N LEU A 90 -0.05 3.66 -5.47
CA LEU A 90 1.17 3.56 -4.66
C LEU A 90 1.77 4.94 -4.34
N ASP A 91 1.90 5.80 -5.35
CA ASP A 91 2.40 7.17 -5.15
C ASP A 91 1.48 7.98 -4.21
N GLN A 92 0.16 7.83 -4.39
CA GLN A 92 -0.82 8.46 -3.50
C GLN A 92 -0.66 7.98 -2.05
N LEU A 93 -0.44 6.69 -1.80
CA LEU A 93 -0.20 6.14 -0.47
C LEU A 93 1.04 6.74 0.20
N GLU A 94 2.12 6.95 -0.56
CA GLU A 94 3.34 7.59 -0.04
C GLU A 94 3.12 9.06 0.30
N ARG A 95 2.38 9.79 -0.54
CA ARG A 95 2.02 11.19 -0.28
C ARG A 95 1.16 11.32 0.98
N GLU A 96 0.13 10.48 1.12
CA GLU A 96 -0.73 10.46 2.30
C GLU A 96 0.02 10.08 3.58
N GLU A 97 0.99 9.15 3.51
CA GLU A 97 1.85 8.84 4.66
C GLU A 97 2.65 10.08 5.10
N LYS A 98 3.26 10.80 4.16
CA LYS A 98 4.03 12.02 4.46
C LYS A 98 3.16 13.13 5.05
N ILE A 99 1.92 13.28 4.56
CA ILE A 99 0.96 14.26 5.07
C ILE A 99 0.57 13.92 6.52
N ARG A 100 0.16 12.68 6.79
CA ARG A 100 -0.21 12.25 8.15
C ARG A 100 0.90 12.46 9.17
N ILE A 101 2.14 12.10 8.82
CA ILE A 101 3.30 12.36 9.68
C ILE A 101 3.44 13.84 9.98
N ARG A 102 3.30 14.71 8.97
CA ARG A 102 3.41 16.16 9.13
C ARG A 102 2.31 16.72 10.03
N GLU A 103 1.05 16.38 9.77
CA GLU A 103 -0.10 16.84 10.55
C GLU A 103 0.01 16.41 12.01
N LEU A 104 0.38 15.14 12.26
CA LEU A 104 0.59 14.64 13.60
C LEU A 104 1.78 15.34 14.28
N SER A 105 2.84 15.67 13.53
CA SER A 105 3.99 16.43 14.05
C SER A 105 3.59 17.84 14.47
N GLU A 106 2.83 18.55 13.63
CA GLU A 106 2.33 19.90 13.92
C GLU A 106 1.40 19.92 15.15
N LEU A 107 0.58 18.88 15.29
CA LEU A 107 -0.27 18.69 16.47
C LEU A 107 0.57 18.53 17.75
N ILE A 108 1.60 17.69 17.73
CA ILE A 108 2.53 17.53 18.86
C ILE A 108 3.23 18.84 19.20
N VAL A 109 3.76 19.54 18.19
CA VAL A 109 4.43 20.84 18.39
C VAL A 109 3.49 21.83 19.08
N SER A 110 2.27 21.95 18.58
CA SER A 110 1.27 22.87 19.12
C SER A 110 0.87 22.50 20.56
N ALA A 111 0.69 21.21 20.84
CA ALA A 111 0.33 20.71 22.16
C ALA A 111 1.43 20.94 23.20
N VAL A 112 2.69 20.65 22.85
CA VAL A 112 3.85 20.87 23.73
C VAL A 112 4.02 22.36 24.06
N LEU A 113 3.81 23.26 23.10
CA LEU A 113 3.88 24.70 23.35
C LEU A 113 2.72 25.23 24.20
N LYS A 114 1.53 24.66 24.04
CA LYS A 114 0.32 25.07 24.77
C LYS A 114 0.31 24.55 26.21
N TYR A 115 0.91 23.38 26.46
CA TYR A 115 0.95 22.72 27.76
C TYR A 115 2.40 22.37 28.13
N PRO A 116 3.24 23.36 28.46
CA PRO A 116 4.67 23.16 28.70
C PRO A 116 4.97 22.37 29.98
N ASP A 117 4.05 22.38 30.95
CA ASP A 117 4.19 21.67 32.24
C ASP A 117 3.73 20.20 32.16
N GLU A 118 3.14 19.78 31.05
CA GLU A 118 2.72 18.40 30.85
C GLU A 118 3.90 17.45 30.57
N SER A 119 3.73 16.19 30.97
CA SER A 119 4.77 15.18 30.76
C SER A 119 4.95 14.88 29.27
N LEU A 120 6.19 14.95 28.80
CA LEU A 120 6.57 14.55 27.43
C LEU A 120 6.20 13.10 27.10
N GLU A 121 6.15 12.22 28.11
CA GLU A 121 5.75 10.83 27.93
C GLU A 121 4.30 10.70 27.45
N LYS A 122 3.39 11.58 27.89
CA LYS A 122 2.01 11.59 27.43
C LYS A 122 1.90 11.93 25.94
N PHE A 123 2.69 12.91 25.49
CA PHE A 123 2.74 13.28 24.07
C PHE A 123 3.37 12.18 23.22
N LEU A 124 4.40 11.50 23.72
CA LEU A 124 5.02 10.35 23.06
C LEU A 124 4.04 9.18 22.93
N GLU A 125 3.31 8.87 23.99
CA GLU A 125 2.30 7.80 24.01
C GLU A 125 1.20 8.08 22.99
N PHE A 126 0.63 9.28 23.00
CA PHE A 126 -0.35 9.70 22.01
C PHE A 126 0.20 9.60 20.58
N TYR A 127 1.38 10.17 20.32
CA TYR A 127 2.02 10.11 19.00
C TYR A 127 2.21 8.67 18.53
N ARG A 128 2.67 7.80 19.44
CA ARG A 128 2.93 6.39 19.14
C ARG A 128 1.65 5.66 18.76
N ASP A 129 0.57 5.87 19.49
CA ASP A 129 -0.67 5.14 19.29
C ASP A 129 -1.34 5.54 17.96
N GLU A 130 -1.40 6.84 17.66
CA GLU A 130 -1.85 7.36 16.37
C GLU A 130 -0.96 6.84 15.22
N ARG A 131 0.37 6.91 15.38
CA ARG A 131 1.30 6.49 14.33
C ARG A 131 1.27 4.97 14.09
N LEU A 132 1.03 4.17 15.11
CA LEU A 132 0.83 2.72 14.95
C LEU A 132 -0.47 2.41 14.19
N SER A 133 -1.53 3.18 14.45
CA SER A 133 -2.79 3.08 13.71
C SER A 133 -2.58 3.39 12.22
N ASP A 134 -1.92 4.51 11.91
CA ASP A 134 -1.58 4.90 10.52
C ASP A 134 -0.79 3.83 9.79
N ILE A 135 0.24 3.28 10.44
CA ILE A 135 1.10 2.25 9.85
C ILE A 135 0.29 0.98 9.58
N SER A 136 -0.63 0.60 10.48
CA SER A 136 -1.51 -0.55 10.29
C SER A 136 -2.43 -0.35 9.08
N GLU A 137 -3.07 0.82 8.97
CA GLU A 137 -3.94 1.15 7.84
C GLU A 137 -3.15 1.13 6.52
N LEU A 138 -1.98 1.77 6.50
CA LEU A 138 -1.10 1.82 5.33
C LEU A 138 -0.65 0.43 4.89
N LYS A 139 -0.28 -0.45 5.83
CA LYS A 139 0.05 -1.85 5.53
C LYS A 139 -1.12 -2.58 4.90
N ASN A 140 -2.33 -2.43 5.44
CA ASN A 140 -3.53 -3.04 4.88
C ASN A 140 -3.82 -2.55 3.46
N ARG A 141 -3.63 -1.26 3.18
CA ARG A 141 -3.81 -0.71 1.83
C ARG A 141 -2.73 -1.20 0.86
N ARG A 142 -1.47 -1.27 1.28
CA ARG A 142 -0.39 -1.88 0.48
C ARG A 142 -0.63 -3.37 0.19
N ILE A 143 -1.21 -4.13 1.11
CA ILE A 143 -1.63 -5.53 0.87
C ILE A 143 -2.70 -5.60 -0.21
N LYS A 144 -3.67 -4.69 -0.22
CA LYS A 144 -4.68 -4.62 -1.30
C LYS A 144 -4.02 -4.34 -2.66
N VAL A 145 -3.04 -3.45 -2.71
CA VAL A 145 -2.25 -3.18 -3.92
C VAL A 145 -1.51 -4.43 -4.39
N ILE A 146 -0.88 -5.19 -3.49
CA ILE A 146 -0.27 -6.50 -3.84
C ILE A 146 -1.30 -7.43 -4.48
N GLY A 147 -2.52 -7.47 -3.96
CA GLY A 147 -3.63 -8.22 -4.55
C GLY A 147 -3.94 -7.79 -5.99
N LYS A 148 -3.97 -6.47 -6.25
CA LYS A 148 -4.17 -5.92 -7.60
C LYS A 148 -3.02 -6.28 -8.55
N LEU A 149 -1.77 -6.17 -8.10
CA LEU A 149 -0.59 -6.58 -8.89
C LEU A 149 -0.59 -8.06 -9.22
N HIS A 150 -1.03 -8.90 -8.28
CA HIS A 150 -1.17 -10.34 -8.53
C HIS A 150 -2.26 -10.66 -9.55
N GLU A 151 -3.40 -9.96 -9.48
CA GLU A 151 -4.47 -10.11 -10.46
C GLU A 151 -4.04 -9.60 -11.85
N LEU A 152 -3.29 -8.50 -11.91
CA LEU A 152 -2.73 -7.98 -13.16
C LEU A 152 -1.77 -9.00 -13.82
N GLU A 153 -0.87 -9.60 -13.03
CA GLU A 153 0.01 -10.69 -13.48
C GLU A 153 -0.80 -11.87 -14.05
N ARG A 154 -1.89 -12.23 -13.39
CA ARG A 154 -2.80 -13.30 -13.83
C ARG A 154 -3.48 -12.94 -15.15
N LYS A 155 -4.06 -11.74 -15.27
CA LYS A 155 -4.69 -11.24 -16.51
C LYS A 155 -3.73 -11.27 -17.68
N PHE A 156 -2.47 -10.86 -17.47
CA PHE A 156 -1.43 -10.93 -18.50
C PHE A 156 -1.13 -12.36 -18.93
N ASN A 157 -0.98 -13.29 -17.98
CA ASN A 157 -0.73 -14.70 -18.32
C ASN A 157 -1.92 -15.31 -19.09
N LEU A 158 -3.15 -14.99 -18.70
CA LEU A 158 -4.35 -15.43 -19.42
C LEU A 158 -4.43 -14.85 -20.84
N LEU A 159 -4.06 -13.57 -21.01
CA LEU A 159 -3.97 -12.94 -22.33
C LEU A 159 -2.97 -13.70 -23.23
N CYS A 160 -1.77 -13.99 -22.71
CA CYS A 160 -0.76 -14.76 -23.45
C CYS A 160 -1.27 -16.15 -23.87
N CYS A 161 -1.94 -16.87 -22.97
CA CYS A 161 -2.52 -18.19 -23.27
C CYS A 161 -3.63 -18.11 -24.31
N LYS A 162 -4.53 -17.12 -24.21
CA LYS A 162 -5.69 -16.97 -25.10
C LYS A 162 -5.29 -16.62 -26.52
N GLU A 163 -4.35 -15.68 -26.66
CA GLU A 163 -3.90 -15.18 -27.95
C GLU A 163 -2.75 -16.02 -28.54
N GLY A 164 -2.23 -17.00 -27.77
CA GLY A 164 -1.13 -17.87 -28.22
C GLY A 164 0.22 -17.17 -28.32
N VAL A 165 0.37 -16.03 -27.63
CA VAL A 165 1.55 -15.16 -27.69
C VAL A 165 2.53 -15.53 -26.58
N ASP A 166 3.79 -15.72 -26.95
CA ASP A 166 4.86 -15.89 -25.96
C ASP A 166 5.11 -14.55 -25.23
N PRO A 167 5.25 -14.52 -23.89
CA PRO A 167 5.55 -13.28 -23.15
C PRO A 167 6.75 -12.48 -23.68
N VAL A 168 7.71 -13.14 -24.33
CA VAL A 168 8.86 -12.50 -24.99
C VAL A 168 8.43 -11.62 -26.17
N GLY A 169 7.31 -11.93 -26.82
CA GLY A 169 6.70 -11.09 -27.86
C GLY A 169 6.28 -9.73 -27.31
N PHE A 170 5.63 -9.70 -26.14
CA PHE A 170 5.25 -8.46 -25.46
C PHE A 170 6.45 -7.65 -24.93
N ALA A 171 7.54 -8.31 -24.55
CA ALA A 171 8.77 -7.62 -24.16
C ALA A 171 9.35 -6.77 -25.31
N LYS A 172 9.18 -7.19 -26.57
CA LYS A 172 9.63 -6.41 -27.75
C LYS A 172 8.84 -5.11 -27.96
N VAL A 173 7.61 -5.05 -27.47
CA VAL A 173 6.79 -3.82 -27.46
C VAL A 173 6.91 -3.05 -26.13
N GLY A 174 7.86 -3.43 -25.28
CA GLY A 174 8.24 -2.71 -24.06
C GLY A 174 7.46 -3.10 -22.80
N PHE A 175 6.64 -4.15 -22.84
CA PHE A 175 5.91 -4.62 -21.66
C PHE A 175 6.54 -5.88 -21.08
N GLU A 176 6.98 -5.81 -19.82
CA GLU A 176 7.62 -6.93 -19.13
C GLU A 176 6.93 -7.27 -17.81
N VAL A 177 6.39 -8.50 -17.73
CA VAL A 177 5.76 -9.01 -16.49
C VAL A 177 6.74 -9.11 -15.30
N SER A 178 8.05 -9.15 -15.55
CA SER A 178 9.09 -9.06 -14.53
C SER A 178 9.01 -7.76 -13.73
N ASN A 179 8.57 -6.65 -14.34
CA ASN A 179 8.40 -5.38 -13.64
C ASN A 179 7.29 -5.47 -12.59
N ILE A 180 6.14 -6.07 -12.93
CA ILE A 180 5.04 -6.31 -11.97
C ILE A 180 5.52 -7.16 -10.78
N LYS A 181 6.30 -8.21 -11.05
CA LYS A 181 6.88 -9.06 -10.00
C LYS A 181 7.84 -8.28 -9.09
N ARG A 182 8.68 -7.41 -9.67
CA ARG A 182 9.61 -6.56 -8.92
C ARG A 182 8.85 -5.57 -8.03
N ILE A 183 7.87 -4.87 -8.56
CA ILE A 183 7.02 -3.93 -7.80
C ILE A 183 6.34 -4.67 -6.64
N LYS A 184 5.76 -5.85 -6.91
CA LYS A 184 5.12 -6.68 -5.88
C LYS A 184 6.09 -7.01 -4.74
N GLN A 185 7.34 -7.38 -5.06
CA GLN A 185 8.36 -7.69 -4.06
C GLN A 185 8.79 -6.44 -3.27
N GLU A 186 8.95 -5.30 -3.93
CA GLU A 186 9.26 -4.02 -3.27
C GLU A 186 8.17 -3.61 -2.28
N VAL A 187 6.90 -3.70 -2.69
CA VAL A 187 5.75 -3.40 -1.81
C VAL A 187 5.70 -4.39 -0.64
N LEU A 188 5.93 -5.68 -0.87
CA LEU A 188 5.97 -6.70 0.19
C LEU A 188 7.08 -6.41 1.22
N ASN A 189 8.27 -6.04 0.74
CA ASN A 189 9.40 -5.66 1.60
C ASN A 189 9.07 -4.43 2.45
N SER A 190 8.29 -3.48 1.92
CA SER A 190 7.87 -2.28 2.67
C SER A 190 6.91 -2.59 3.84
N ILE A 191 6.16 -3.69 3.77
CA ILE A 191 5.19 -4.10 4.80
C ILE A 191 5.87 -4.91 5.93
N ASN A 192 6.94 -5.64 5.61
CA ASN A 192 7.58 -6.62 6.48
C ASN A 192 8.52 -6.02 7.56
N LEU A 193 8.17 -4.86 8.09
CA LEU A 193 8.88 -4.28 9.23
C LEU A 193 8.44 -4.96 10.54
N ASN A 194 9.39 -5.59 11.24
CA ASN A 194 9.20 -6.14 12.58
C ASN A 194 8.74 -5.04 13.56
N THR A 195 7.87 -5.40 14.50
CA THR A 195 7.28 -4.48 15.50
C THR A 195 8.33 -3.63 16.23
N LEU A 196 9.50 -4.19 16.54
CA LEU A 196 10.58 -3.46 17.20
C LEU A 196 11.13 -2.33 16.31
N LYS A 197 11.37 -2.60 15.02
CA LYS A 197 11.84 -1.58 14.07
C LYS A 197 10.83 -0.45 13.92
N ILE A 198 9.54 -0.78 13.91
CA ILE A 198 8.46 0.21 13.88
C ILE A 198 8.51 1.10 15.11
N ARG A 199 8.58 0.51 16.31
CA ARG A 199 8.67 1.28 17.56
C ARG A 199 9.92 2.18 17.61
N CYS A 200 11.06 1.68 17.16
CA CYS A 200 12.28 2.48 17.06
C CYS A 200 12.11 3.66 16.09
N LYS A 201 11.50 3.44 14.92
CA LYS A 201 11.23 4.48 13.92
C LYS A 201 10.32 5.58 14.49
N ILE A 202 9.21 5.19 15.12
CA ILE A 202 8.26 6.14 15.73
C ILE A 202 8.95 6.98 16.80
N LYS A 203 9.78 6.37 17.66
CA LYS A 203 10.54 7.11 18.66
C LYS A 203 11.52 8.10 18.03
N GLN A 204 12.22 7.71 16.97
CA GLN A 204 13.12 8.60 16.23
C GLN A 204 12.39 9.76 15.56
N GLU A 205 11.22 9.52 14.97
CA GLU A 205 10.33 10.54 14.40
C GLU A 205 9.94 11.54 15.50
N PHE A 206 9.50 11.05 16.67
CA PHE A 206 9.15 11.90 17.81
C PHE A 206 10.33 12.72 18.35
N ASP A 207 11.50 12.10 18.53
CA ASP A 207 12.72 12.80 18.96
C ASP A 207 13.11 13.90 17.96
N GLN A 208 12.86 13.69 16.66
CA GLN A 208 13.11 14.69 15.63
C GLN A 208 12.13 15.88 15.73
N ILE A 209 10.86 15.62 16.04
CA ILE A 209 9.87 16.67 16.32
C ILE A 209 10.32 17.50 17.53
N LEU A 210 10.75 16.87 18.62
CA LEU A 210 11.22 17.61 19.79
C LEU A 210 12.48 18.45 19.50
N ARG A 211 13.40 17.94 18.67
CA ARG A 211 14.59 18.70 18.23
C ARG A 211 14.22 19.92 17.40
N SER A 212 13.20 19.84 16.54
CA SER A 212 12.77 20.97 15.71
C SER A 212 12.17 22.10 16.57
N ILE A 213 11.40 21.75 17.61
CA ILE A 213 10.86 22.71 18.60
C ILE A 213 11.99 23.48 19.29
N LYS A 214 12.98 22.77 19.85
CA LYS A 214 14.12 23.39 20.56
C LYS A 214 14.90 24.34 19.66
N THR A 215 15.12 23.95 18.40
CA THR A 215 15.86 24.75 17.42
C THR A 215 15.10 26.02 17.03
N ASN A 216 13.79 25.91 16.80
CA ASN A 216 12.94 27.05 16.47
C ASN A 216 12.82 28.05 17.64
N HIS A 217 12.77 27.54 18.88
CA HIS A 217 12.73 28.38 20.07
C HIS A 217 14.04 29.14 20.33
N LEU A 218 15.20 28.54 20.00
CA LEU A 218 16.51 29.20 20.04
C LEU A 218 16.65 30.27 18.94
N SER A 219 16.14 29.98 17.74
CA SER A 219 16.12 30.94 16.61
C SER A 219 15.26 32.17 16.91
N HIS A 220 14.08 32.00 17.52
CA HIS A 220 13.21 33.10 17.92
C HIS A 220 13.81 33.98 19.03
N LYS A 221 14.51 33.37 20.00
CA LYS A 221 15.25 34.14 21.03
C LYS A 221 16.40 34.93 20.42
N ASN A 222 17.16 34.35 19.48
CA ASN A 222 18.28 35.03 18.84
C ASN A 222 17.85 36.16 17.90
N THR A 223 16.69 36.05 17.24
CA THR A 223 16.13 37.14 16.40
C THR A 223 15.57 38.28 17.25
N MET A 224 14.98 37.99 18.42
CA MET A 224 14.54 39.02 19.38
C MET A 224 15.72 39.78 20.00
N ILE A 225 16.85 39.12 20.27
CA ILE A 225 18.07 39.77 20.78
C ILE A 225 18.73 40.65 19.70
N ARG A 226 18.69 40.23 18.43
CA ARG A 226 19.34 40.97 17.33
C ARG A 226 18.55 42.21 16.87
N ASN A 227 17.26 42.27 17.17
CA ASN A 227 16.37 43.41 16.87
C ASN A 227 16.07 44.30 18.10
N GLY A 228 16.87 44.20 19.17
CA GLY A 228 16.70 44.98 20.38
C GLY A 228 16.89 46.49 20.18
N ARG A 229 15.86 47.19 19.73
CA ARG A 229 15.58 48.55 20.23
C ARG A 229 14.96 48.39 21.62
N PRO A 230 15.48 49.06 22.66
CA PRO A 230 14.83 49.06 23.96
C PRO A 230 13.49 49.80 23.84
N VAL A 231 12.41 49.13 24.22
CA VAL A 231 11.11 49.77 24.45
C VAL A 231 11.28 50.68 25.68
N PRO A 232 10.97 51.98 25.61
CA PRO A 232 11.00 52.83 26.78
C PRO A 232 9.97 52.33 27.78
N GLN A 233 10.39 52.13 29.03
CA GLN A 233 9.48 52.00 30.16
C GLN A 233 8.68 53.31 30.27
N ASN A 234 7.44 53.32 29.79
CA ASN A 234 6.50 54.37 30.15
C ASN A 234 6.08 54.15 31.61
N GLN A 235 6.76 54.87 32.49
CA GLN A 235 6.26 55.22 33.81
C GLN A 235 5.07 56.16 33.63
N TYR A 236 3.86 55.69 33.91
CA TYR A 236 2.75 56.56 34.32
C TYR A 236 1.91 55.82 35.36
N TYR A 237 2.30 55.98 36.62
CA TYR A 237 1.38 56.08 37.74
C TYR A 237 1.57 57.48 38.34
N LEU A 238 0.55 58.32 38.15
CA LEU A 238 0.05 59.34 39.06
C LEU A 238 -1.34 59.74 38.57
#